data_AF-A0A7X1GPD3-F1
#
_entry.id   AF-A0A7X1GPD3-F1
#
_cell.length_a   1.000
_cell.length_b   1.000
_cell.length_c   1.000
_cell.angle_alpha   90.00
_cell.angle_beta   90.00
_cell.angle_gamma   90.00
#
_symmetry.space_group_name_H-M   'P 1'
#
loop_
_entity.id
_entity.type
_entity.pdbx_description
1 polymer ?
#
loop_
_entity_poly.entity_id
_entity_poly.type
_entity_poly.pdbx_seq_one_letter_code
_entity_poly.pdbx_strand_id
1 'polypeptide(L)'
;MKSLCFDLAVSLIVGIFVCLIVLPILALFTTTSLGELVCQLKSPLVLSAVLISLETSLTVVFLALCLGIPVAYLLAMKDFKGKEILDTLVDLPICMPPLVAGLALLILLGGNSKFGGMLSNHGIDLIFSKKGIIIAQLFVSIPFLIKSARDAFESINKNVINASLTLGSSKFYTFKTILLPLARNGIYTGMIMTWARALGEFGATSMVAGCIPFRTETMTVAIYQNAMSGELA
;
A
#
# COMPACT_ATOMS: atom_id res chain seq x y z
N MET A 1 -6.76 -28.05 36.02
CA MET A 1 -5.33 -27.66 36.11
C MET A 1 -4.65 -27.50 34.76
N LYS A 2 -4.72 -28.47 33.82
CA LYS A 2 -4.06 -28.34 32.50
C LYS A 2 -4.63 -27.24 31.60
N SER A 3 -5.96 -27.05 31.59
CA SER A 3 -6.61 -25.93 30.88
C SER A 3 -6.19 -24.57 31.45
N LEU A 4 -6.19 -24.43 32.78
CA LEU A 4 -5.79 -23.20 33.45
C LEU A 4 -4.32 -22.80 33.14
N CYS A 5 -3.41 -23.77 33.08
CA CYS A 5 -2.01 -23.52 32.72
C CYS A 5 -1.88 -23.06 31.24
N PHE A 6 -2.66 -23.68 30.34
CA PHE A 6 -2.70 -23.29 28.93
C PHE A 6 -3.26 -21.87 28.74
N ASP A 7 -4.40 -21.56 29.35
CA ASP A 7 -5.02 -20.24 29.25
C ASP A 7 -4.10 -19.13 29.81
N LEU A 8 -3.38 -19.42 30.90
CA LEU A 8 -2.43 -18.48 31.50
C LEU A 8 -1.20 -18.27 30.61
N ALA A 9 -0.69 -19.31 29.96
CA ALA A 9 0.38 -19.19 28.98
C ALA A 9 -0.05 -18.37 27.75
N VAL A 10 -1.25 -18.61 27.23
CA VAL A 10 -1.81 -17.84 26.11
C VAL A 10 -1.99 -16.38 26.50
N SER A 11 -2.59 -16.08 27.66
CA SER A 11 -2.74 -14.71 28.15
C SER A 11 -1.40 -14.00 28.34
N LEU A 12 -0.37 -14.68 28.84
CA LEU A 12 0.96 -14.10 28.99
C LEU A 12 1.56 -13.73 27.62
N ILE A 13 1.48 -14.62 26.64
CA ILE A 13 1.98 -14.37 25.28
C ILE A 13 1.24 -13.20 24.62
N VAL A 14 -0.10 -13.17 24.75
CA VAL A 14 -0.91 -12.06 24.24
C VAL A 14 -0.54 -10.76 24.95
N GLY A 15 -0.33 -10.79 26.27
CA GLY A 15 0.10 -9.63 27.04
C GLY A 15 1.44 -9.08 26.56
N ILE A 16 2.43 -9.95 26.34
CA ILE A 16 3.75 -9.56 25.79
C ILE A 16 3.59 -8.93 24.41
N PHE A 17 2.79 -9.54 23.54
CA PHE A 17 2.53 -9.03 22.19
C PHE A 17 1.87 -7.65 22.21
N VAL A 18 0.85 -7.45 23.05
CA VAL A 18 0.18 -6.16 23.22
C VAL A 18 1.16 -5.12 23.73
N CYS A 19 1.96 -5.45 24.76
CA CYS A 19 2.98 -4.54 25.29
C CYS A 19 4.01 -4.12 24.23
N LEU A 20 4.45 -5.04 23.37
CA LEU A 20 5.41 -4.75 22.28
C LEU A 20 4.88 -3.67 21.32
N ILE A 21 3.58 -3.64 21.04
CA ILE A 21 2.95 -2.66 20.15
C ILE A 21 2.62 -1.37 20.90
N VAL A 22 2.04 -1.49 22.10
CA VAL A 22 1.48 -0.34 22.83
C VAL A 22 2.58 0.52 23.46
N LEU A 23 3.66 -0.06 23.99
CA LEU A 23 4.69 0.71 24.68
C LEU A 23 5.40 1.74 23.80
N PRO A 24 5.87 1.43 22.57
CA PRO A 24 6.47 2.44 21.69
C PRO A 24 5.49 3.58 21.35
N ILE A 25 4.21 3.25 21.13
CA ILE A 25 3.18 4.25 20.84
C ILE A 25 2.97 5.15 22.05
N LEU A 26 2.84 4.59 23.25
CA LEU A 26 2.72 5.36 24.49
C LEU A 26 3.95 6.24 24.73
N ALA A 27 5.16 5.75 24.43
CA ALA A 27 6.39 6.54 24.56
C ALA A 27 6.34 7.82 23.70
N LEU A 28 5.80 7.75 22.47
CA LEU A 28 5.60 8.94 21.62
C LEU A 28 4.68 10.01 22.25
N PHE A 29 3.71 9.58 23.06
CA PHE A 29 2.82 10.52 23.77
C PHE A 29 3.46 11.12 25.03
N THR A 30 4.50 10.48 25.59
CA THR A 30 5.21 11.02 26.76
C THR A 30 6.18 12.14 26.41
N THR A 31 6.62 12.23 25.15
CA THR A 31 7.60 13.20 24.67
C THR A 31 6.99 14.50 24.13
N THR A 32 5.67 14.56 23.95
CA THR A 32 5.03 15.71 23.30
C THR A 32 3.81 16.17 24.09
N SER A 33 3.77 17.46 24.45
CA SER A 33 2.57 18.03 25.06
C SER A 33 1.44 18.19 24.03
N LEU A 34 0.18 18.08 24.46
CA LEU A 34 -0.97 18.31 23.57
C LEU A 34 -0.97 19.72 22.93
N GLY A 35 -0.38 20.71 23.62
CA GLY A 35 -0.24 22.07 23.10
C GLY A 35 0.77 22.17 21.95
N GLU A 36 1.94 21.54 22.09
CA GLU A 36 2.96 21.47 21.04
C GLU A 36 2.46 20.69 19.82
N LEU A 37 1.74 19.59 20.03
CA LEU A 37 1.14 18.81 18.94
C LEU A 37 0.19 19.67 18.09
N VAL A 38 -0.68 20.45 18.74
CA VAL A 38 -1.61 21.36 18.03
C VAL A 38 -0.86 22.49 17.32
N CYS A 39 0.21 23.02 17.91
CA CYS A 39 1.05 24.04 17.28
C CYS A 39 1.79 23.48 16.06
N GLN A 40 2.38 22.28 16.16
CA GLN A 40 3.07 21.61 15.06
C GLN A 40 2.12 21.25 13.93
N LEU A 41 0.89 20.79 14.23
CA LEU A 41 -0.13 20.52 13.21
C LEU A 41 -0.55 21.77 12.43
N LYS A 42 -0.43 22.96 13.03
CA LYS A 42 -0.67 24.25 12.35
C LYS A 42 0.53 24.73 11.53
N SER A 43 1.68 24.07 11.64
CA SER A 43 2.84 24.39 10.80
C SER A 43 2.49 24.15 9.32
N PRO A 44 2.72 25.14 8.44
CA PRO A 44 2.48 24.98 7.01
C PRO A 44 3.20 23.77 6.41
N LEU A 45 4.39 23.45 6.93
CA LEU A 45 5.20 22.33 6.46
C LEU A 45 4.57 20.99 6.82
N VAL A 46 4.14 20.81 8.07
CA VAL A 46 3.45 19.60 8.53
C VAL A 46 2.13 19.40 7.80
N LEU A 47 1.33 20.46 7.66
CA LEU A 47 0.06 20.39 6.94
C LEU A 47 0.28 20.02 5.47
N SER A 48 1.32 20.59 4.83
CA SER A 48 1.66 20.23 3.46
C SER A 48 2.06 18.76 3.34
N ALA A 49 2.89 18.25 4.25
CA ALA A 49 3.29 16.84 4.24
C ALA A 49 2.12 15.88 4.47
N VAL A 50 1.19 16.23 5.36
CA VAL A 50 -0.06 15.49 5.58
C VAL A 50 -0.90 15.47 4.30
N LEU A 51 -1.13 16.64 3.69
CA LEU A 51 -1.93 16.75 2.47
C LEU A 51 -1.32 15.98 1.30
N ILE A 52 -0.01 16.11 1.07
CA ILE A 52 0.70 15.36 0.03
C ILE A 52 0.55 13.85 0.27
N SER A 53 0.73 13.40 1.51
CA SER A 53 0.63 11.97 1.84
C SER A 53 -0.78 11.42 1.65
N LEU A 54 -1.81 12.18 2.02
CA LEU A 54 -3.21 11.79 1.80
C LEU A 54 -3.55 11.80 0.31
N GLU A 55 -3.18 12.85 -0.42
CA GLU A 55 -3.40 12.98 -1.86
C GLU A 55 -2.77 11.81 -2.63
N THR A 56 -1.49 11.52 -2.38
CA THR A 56 -0.77 10.45 -3.10
C THR A 56 -1.27 9.07 -2.69
N SER A 57 -1.46 8.80 -1.40
CA SER A 57 -1.92 7.49 -0.93
C SER A 57 -3.37 7.16 -1.37
N LEU A 58 -4.27 8.14 -1.40
CA LEU A 58 -5.63 7.94 -1.91
C LEU A 58 -5.63 7.74 -3.43
N THR A 59 -4.77 8.46 -4.16
CA THR A 59 -4.58 8.23 -5.59
C THR A 59 -4.07 6.81 -5.85
N VAL A 60 -3.15 6.31 -5.02
CA VAL A 60 -2.65 4.93 -5.07
C VAL A 60 -3.77 3.93 -4.85
N VAL A 61 -4.66 4.14 -3.88
CA VAL A 61 -5.81 3.26 -3.64
C VAL A 61 -6.70 3.20 -4.88
N PHE A 62 -7.02 4.33 -5.49
CA PHE A 62 -7.81 4.37 -6.71
C PHE A 62 -7.15 3.61 -7.86
N LEU A 63 -5.85 3.86 -8.10
CA LEU A 63 -5.10 3.15 -9.14
C LEU A 63 -4.99 1.65 -8.86
N ALA A 64 -4.79 1.27 -7.60
CA ALA A 64 -4.75 -0.12 -7.17
C ALA A 64 -6.10 -0.80 -7.43
N LEU A 65 -7.24 -0.16 -7.15
CA LEU A 65 -8.56 -0.73 -7.48
C LEU A 65 -8.73 -0.94 -8.98
N CYS A 66 -8.33 0.04 -9.79
CA CYS A 66 -8.42 -0.02 -11.24
C CYS A 66 -7.52 -1.11 -11.86
N LEU A 67 -6.31 -1.30 -11.35
CA LEU A 67 -5.31 -2.22 -11.91
C LEU A 67 -5.33 -3.59 -11.22
N GLY A 68 -5.47 -3.60 -9.91
CA GLY A 68 -5.38 -4.78 -9.06
C GLY A 68 -6.61 -5.68 -9.11
N ILE A 69 -7.84 -5.12 -9.20
CA ILE A 69 -9.05 -5.95 -9.30
C ILE A 69 -9.05 -6.81 -10.58
N PRO A 70 -8.74 -6.26 -11.78
CA PRO A 70 -8.61 -7.08 -12.98
C PRO A 70 -7.55 -8.17 -12.87
N VAL A 71 -6.39 -7.87 -12.27
CA VAL A 71 -5.31 -8.85 -12.06
C VAL A 71 -5.76 -9.94 -11.09
N ALA A 72 -6.35 -9.57 -9.95
CA ALA A 72 -6.90 -10.50 -8.97
C ALA A 72 -7.96 -11.42 -9.57
N TYR A 73 -8.90 -10.86 -10.33
CA TYR A 73 -9.92 -11.63 -11.05
C TYR A 73 -9.28 -12.61 -12.04
N LEU A 74 -8.29 -12.15 -12.81
CA LEU A 74 -7.61 -12.98 -13.81
C LEU A 74 -6.83 -14.14 -13.16
N LEU A 75 -6.14 -13.88 -12.04
CA LEU A 75 -5.43 -14.92 -11.27
C LEU A 75 -6.39 -15.91 -10.59
N ALA A 76 -7.50 -15.43 -10.04
CA ALA A 76 -8.48 -16.28 -9.35
C ALA A 76 -9.33 -17.14 -10.32
N MET A 77 -9.80 -16.55 -11.42
CA MET A 77 -10.89 -17.11 -12.22
C MET A 77 -10.45 -17.74 -13.54
N LYS A 78 -9.19 -17.54 -13.96
CA LYS A 78 -8.70 -18.06 -15.24
C LYS A 78 -7.46 -18.91 -15.05
N ASP A 79 -7.36 -19.92 -15.90
CA ASP A 79 -6.15 -20.72 -16.09
C ASP A 79 -5.58 -20.40 -17.47
N PHE A 80 -4.32 -19.96 -17.49
CA PHE A 80 -3.61 -19.56 -18.70
C PHE A 80 -2.11 -19.82 -18.53
N LYS A 81 -1.41 -20.01 -19.66
CA LYS A 81 0.04 -20.20 -19.67
C LYS A 81 0.72 -18.91 -19.16
N GLY A 82 1.56 -19.03 -18.12
CA GLY A 82 2.24 -17.89 -17.48
C GLY A 82 1.55 -17.34 -16.22
N LYS A 83 0.47 -17.98 -15.75
CA LYS A 83 -0.20 -17.62 -14.48
C LYS A 83 0.76 -17.56 -13.29
N GLU A 84 1.63 -18.56 -13.14
CA GLU A 84 2.64 -18.61 -12.07
C GLU A 84 3.67 -17.48 -12.17
N ILE A 85 4.04 -17.08 -13.39
CA ILE A 85 4.97 -15.96 -13.61
C ILE A 85 4.29 -14.66 -13.16
N LEU A 86 3.04 -14.43 -13.57
CA LEU A 86 2.28 -13.26 -13.14
C LEU A 86 2.12 -13.23 -11.62
N ASP A 87 1.82 -14.37 -11.00
CA ASP A 87 1.68 -14.48 -9.55
C ASP A 87 3.01 -14.14 -8.84
N THR A 88 4.13 -14.66 -9.35
CA THR A 88 5.47 -14.35 -8.83
C THR A 88 5.79 -12.86 -8.97
N LEU A 89 5.40 -12.23 -10.08
CA LEU A 89 5.60 -10.80 -10.30
C LEU A 89 4.78 -9.93 -9.33
N VAL A 90 3.58 -10.38 -8.95
CA VAL A 90 2.76 -9.72 -7.93
C VAL A 90 3.41 -9.82 -6.56
N ASP A 91 4.11 -10.91 -6.27
CA ASP A 91 4.77 -11.15 -4.99
C ASP A 91 6.12 -10.45 -4.84
N LEU A 92 6.79 -10.19 -5.96
CA LEU A 92 8.12 -9.60 -5.99
C LEU A 92 8.25 -8.31 -5.14
N PRO A 93 7.33 -7.32 -5.21
CA PRO A 93 7.46 -6.09 -4.43
C PRO A 93 7.38 -6.30 -2.92
N ILE A 94 6.68 -7.34 -2.45
CA ILE A 94 6.58 -7.67 -1.02
C ILE A 94 7.93 -8.19 -0.50
N CYS A 95 8.64 -8.97 -1.32
CA CYS A 95 9.91 -9.57 -0.96
C CYS A 95 11.09 -8.60 -1.06
N MET A 96 10.94 -7.50 -1.80
CA MET A 96 12.01 -6.51 -1.98
C MET A 96 12.15 -5.60 -0.75
N PRO A 97 13.38 -5.38 -0.25
CA PRO A 97 13.63 -4.29 0.69
C PRO A 97 13.15 -2.96 0.07
N PRO A 98 12.42 -2.09 0.80
CA PRO A 98 11.82 -0.89 0.22
C PRO A 98 12.83 0.04 -0.47
N LEU A 99 14.04 0.18 0.09
CA LEU A 99 15.12 0.95 -0.51
C LEU A 99 15.59 0.37 -1.86
N VAL A 100 15.63 -0.96 -1.99
CA VAL A 100 16.00 -1.64 -3.23
C VAL A 100 14.90 -1.45 -4.28
N ALA A 101 13.63 -1.52 -3.88
CA ALA A 101 12.50 -1.19 -4.75
C ALA A 101 12.58 0.26 -5.25
N GLY A 102 12.87 1.21 -4.35
CA GLY A 102 13.11 2.62 -4.69
C GLY A 102 14.26 2.80 -5.67
N LEU A 103 15.39 2.16 -5.43
CA LEU A 103 16.56 2.24 -6.32
C LEU A 103 16.26 1.66 -7.70
N ALA A 104 15.57 0.52 -7.77
CA ALA A 104 15.17 -0.08 -9.03
C ALA A 104 14.24 0.87 -9.83
N LEU A 105 13.28 1.50 -9.16
CA LEU A 105 12.41 2.51 -9.78
C LEU A 105 13.18 3.76 -10.20
N LEU A 106 14.12 4.24 -9.40
CA LEU A 106 14.96 5.39 -9.75
C LEU A 106 15.80 5.11 -11.00
N ILE A 107 16.40 3.92 -11.09
CA ILE A 107 17.17 3.48 -12.28
C ILE A 107 16.26 3.39 -13.51
N LEU A 108 15.01 2.92 -13.36
CA LEU A 108 14.06 2.76 -14.45
C LEU A 108 13.45 4.09 -14.93
N LEU A 109 13.18 5.01 -14.00
CA LEU A 109 12.42 6.24 -14.26
C LEU A 109 13.31 7.49 -14.36
N GLY A 110 14.59 7.39 -14.02
CA GLY A 110 15.55 8.48 -14.16
C GLY A 110 15.79 8.89 -15.62
N GLY A 111 16.07 10.18 -15.85
CA GLY A 111 16.21 10.73 -17.21
C GLY A 111 17.33 10.10 -18.06
N ASN A 112 18.35 9.52 -17.42
CA ASN A 112 19.45 8.81 -18.11
C ASN A 112 19.06 7.40 -18.59
N SER A 113 17.89 6.89 -18.19
CA SER A 113 17.40 5.59 -18.62
C SER A 113 16.66 5.69 -19.95
N LYS A 114 16.59 4.59 -20.72
CA LYS A 114 15.83 4.57 -21.98
C LYS A 114 14.35 4.91 -21.77
N PHE A 115 13.76 4.40 -20.70
CA PHE A 115 12.35 4.57 -20.41
C PHE A 115 12.06 5.96 -19.81
N GLY A 116 12.76 6.33 -18.74
CA GLY A 116 12.63 7.66 -18.12
C GLY A 116 12.99 8.80 -19.06
N GLY A 117 14.05 8.65 -19.88
CA GLY A 117 14.41 9.63 -20.90
C GLY A 117 13.35 9.79 -21.98
N MET A 118 12.71 8.68 -22.42
CA MET A 118 11.59 8.76 -23.36
C MET A 118 10.41 9.54 -22.76
N LEU A 119 10.09 9.34 -21.48
CA LEU A 119 9.01 10.07 -20.81
C LEU A 119 9.36 11.56 -20.63
N SER A 120 10.60 11.86 -20.24
CA SER A 120 11.06 13.24 -20.06
C SER A 120 11.07 14.03 -21.38
N ASN A 121 11.41 13.38 -22.50
CA ASN A 121 11.28 13.97 -23.84
C ASN A 121 9.84 14.36 -24.22
N HIS A 122 8.84 13.75 -23.57
CA HIS A 122 7.42 14.11 -23.70
C HIS A 122 6.92 15.03 -22.57
N GLY A 123 7.83 15.59 -21.76
CA GLY A 123 7.52 16.49 -20.65
C GLY A 123 6.94 15.80 -19.41
N ILE A 124 7.15 14.49 -19.27
CA ILE A 124 6.65 13.70 -18.13
C ILE A 124 7.81 13.37 -17.18
N ASP A 125 8.08 14.27 -16.24
CA ASP A 125 9.10 14.03 -15.21
C ASP A 125 8.50 13.31 -13.99
N LEU A 126 8.99 12.10 -13.74
CA LEU A 126 8.52 11.24 -12.65
C LEU A 126 9.38 11.31 -11.40
N ILE A 127 10.69 11.52 -11.54
CA ILE A 127 11.60 11.70 -10.41
C ILE A 127 11.37 13.09 -9.79
N PHE A 128 11.52 13.21 -8.47
CA PHE A 128 11.31 14.45 -7.73
C PHE A 128 9.92 15.07 -7.91
N SER A 129 8.90 14.24 -8.16
CA SER A 129 7.51 14.69 -8.34
C SER A 129 6.50 13.83 -7.58
N LYS A 130 5.30 14.37 -7.36
CA LYS A 130 4.18 13.62 -6.75
C LYS A 130 3.83 12.34 -7.54
N LYS A 131 4.03 12.35 -8.87
CA LYS A 131 3.82 11.17 -9.71
C LYS A 131 4.80 10.06 -9.35
N GLY A 132 6.06 10.40 -9.06
CA GLY A 132 7.06 9.47 -8.55
C GLY A 132 6.66 8.83 -7.22
N ILE A 133 6.12 9.65 -6.29
CA ILE A 133 5.58 9.15 -5.02
C ILE A 133 4.48 8.11 -5.26
N ILE A 134 3.51 8.44 -6.13
CA ILE A 134 2.39 7.55 -6.46
C ILE A 134 2.90 6.23 -7.05
N ILE A 135 3.86 6.27 -7.98
CA ILE A 135 4.41 5.05 -8.58
C ILE A 135 5.15 4.20 -7.53
N ALA A 136 5.99 4.83 -6.70
CA ALA A 136 6.73 4.13 -5.65
C ALA A 136 5.78 3.47 -4.64
N GLN A 137 4.81 4.22 -4.14
CA GLN A 137 3.78 3.72 -3.23
C GLN A 137 2.94 2.62 -3.87
N LEU A 138 2.50 2.80 -5.12
CA LEU A 138 1.69 1.80 -5.83
C LEU A 138 2.46 0.49 -6.00
N PHE A 139 3.73 0.56 -6.42
CA PHE A 139 4.58 -0.62 -6.61
C PHE A 139 4.67 -1.47 -5.34
N VAL A 140 4.89 -0.85 -4.19
CA VAL A 140 5.04 -1.59 -2.91
C VAL A 140 3.71 -2.01 -2.27
N SER A 141 2.59 -1.37 -2.64
CA SER A 141 1.31 -1.53 -1.93
C SER A 141 0.21 -2.24 -2.73
N ILE A 142 0.29 -2.26 -4.06
CA ILE A 142 -0.70 -2.95 -4.90
C ILE A 142 -0.83 -4.47 -4.63
N PRO A 143 0.23 -5.22 -4.23
CA PRO A 143 0.10 -6.65 -3.99
C PRO A 143 -0.91 -7.00 -2.89
N PHE A 144 -1.06 -6.13 -1.87
CA PHE A 144 -2.00 -6.34 -0.77
C PHE A 144 -3.46 -6.39 -1.26
N LEU A 145 -3.83 -5.47 -2.15
CA LEU A 145 -5.15 -5.48 -2.77
C LEU A 145 -5.32 -6.71 -3.68
N ILE A 146 -4.31 -7.01 -4.51
CA ILE A 146 -4.40 -8.13 -5.45
C ILE A 146 -4.63 -9.45 -4.70
N LYS A 147 -3.83 -9.73 -3.65
CA LYS A 147 -3.98 -10.95 -2.85
C LYS A 147 -5.33 -11.03 -2.16
N SER A 148 -5.72 -9.98 -1.44
CA SER A 148 -6.98 -10.00 -0.70
C SER A 148 -8.22 -10.11 -1.62
N ALA A 149 -8.20 -9.43 -2.77
CA ALA A 149 -9.26 -9.56 -3.77
C ALA A 149 -9.24 -10.94 -4.45
N ARG A 150 -8.06 -11.49 -4.73
CA ARG A 150 -7.90 -12.83 -5.31
C ARG A 150 -8.48 -13.89 -4.39
N ASP A 151 -8.11 -13.89 -3.11
CA ASP A 151 -8.62 -14.84 -2.11
C ASP A 151 -10.15 -14.76 -2.01
N ALA A 152 -10.69 -13.54 -2.02
CA ALA A 152 -12.13 -13.32 -2.00
C ALA A 152 -12.82 -13.85 -3.26
N PHE A 153 -12.24 -13.65 -4.44
CA PHE A 153 -12.76 -14.24 -5.66
C PHE A 153 -12.69 -15.77 -5.62
N GLU A 154 -11.56 -16.37 -5.22
CA GLU A 154 -11.38 -17.83 -5.14
C GLU A 154 -12.35 -18.49 -4.15
N SER A 155 -12.77 -17.77 -3.10
CA SER A 155 -13.76 -18.26 -2.12
C SER A 155 -15.18 -18.36 -2.67
N ILE A 156 -15.49 -17.77 -3.83
CA ILE A 156 -16.83 -17.77 -4.41
C ILE A 156 -17.17 -19.15 -4.97
N ASN A 157 -18.33 -19.69 -4.57
CA ASN A 157 -18.81 -20.97 -5.07
C ASN A 157 -19.04 -20.93 -6.60
N LYS A 158 -18.32 -21.78 -7.32
CA LYS A 158 -18.41 -21.93 -8.79
C LYS A 158 -19.83 -22.23 -9.29
N ASN A 159 -20.69 -22.85 -8.47
CA ASN A 159 -22.08 -23.13 -8.84
C ASN A 159 -22.89 -21.84 -9.06
N VAL A 160 -22.62 -20.78 -8.30
CA VAL A 160 -23.29 -19.47 -8.48
C VAL A 160 -22.89 -18.85 -9.82
N ILE A 161 -21.60 -18.99 -10.18
CA ILE A 161 -21.06 -18.51 -11.45
C ILE A 161 -21.68 -19.29 -12.62
N ASN A 162 -21.71 -20.62 -12.51
CA ASN A 162 -22.27 -21.50 -13.53
C ASN A 162 -23.77 -21.25 -13.73
N ALA A 163 -24.54 -21.07 -12.65
CA ALA A 163 -25.96 -20.75 -12.72
C ALA A 163 -26.21 -19.44 -13.51
N SER A 164 -25.42 -18.39 -13.27
CA SER A 164 -25.49 -17.14 -14.02
C SER A 164 -25.26 -17.34 -15.52
N LEU A 165 -24.25 -18.14 -15.87
CA LEU A 165 -23.90 -18.42 -17.27
C LEU A 165 -24.96 -19.28 -17.97
N THR A 166 -25.55 -20.27 -17.28
CA THR A 166 -26.64 -21.10 -17.81
C THR A 166 -27.91 -20.29 -18.07
N LEU A 167 -28.16 -19.24 -17.28
CA LEU A 167 -29.25 -18.27 -17.52
C LEU A 167 -28.96 -17.30 -18.67
N GLY A 168 -27.89 -17.49 -19.44
CA GLY A 168 -27.55 -16.68 -20.62
C GLY A 168 -26.88 -15.35 -20.28
N SER A 169 -26.46 -15.13 -19.02
CA SER A 169 -25.79 -13.89 -18.63
C SER A 169 -24.39 -13.77 -19.23
N SER A 170 -24.02 -12.57 -19.65
CA SER A 170 -22.66 -12.31 -20.14
C SER A 170 -21.62 -12.39 -19.02
N LYS A 171 -20.35 -12.68 -19.36
CA LYS A 171 -19.25 -12.70 -18.38
C LYS A 171 -19.09 -11.37 -17.65
N PHE A 172 -19.31 -10.25 -18.35
CA PHE A 172 -19.26 -8.93 -17.74
C PHE A 172 -20.40 -8.71 -16.73
N TYR A 173 -21.61 -9.19 -17.06
CA TYR A 173 -22.74 -9.18 -16.12
C TYR A 173 -22.42 -10.01 -14.88
N THR A 174 -21.98 -11.26 -15.05
CA THR A 174 -21.59 -12.14 -13.93
C THR A 174 -20.50 -11.49 -13.08
N PHE A 175 -19.49 -10.87 -13.70
CA PHE A 175 -18.44 -10.16 -12.98
C PHE A 175 -18.99 -8.99 -12.15
N LYS A 176 -19.75 -8.08 -12.77
CA LYS A 176 -20.21 -6.85 -12.12
C LYS A 176 -21.29 -7.12 -11.07
N THR A 177 -22.21 -8.03 -11.35
CA THR A 177 -23.43 -8.24 -10.56
C THR A 177 -23.27 -9.33 -9.50
N ILE A 178 -22.38 -10.29 -9.71
CA ILE A 178 -22.21 -11.44 -8.81
C ILE A 178 -20.83 -11.43 -8.16
N LEU A 179 -19.76 -11.41 -8.96
CA LEU A 179 -18.41 -11.55 -8.41
C LEU A 179 -17.99 -10.34 -7.57
N LEU A 180 -18.14 -9.12 -8.07
CA LEU A 180 -17.75 -7.91 -7.33
C LEU A 180 -18.49 -7.76 -5.99
N PRO A 181 -19.83 -7.92 -5.91
CA PRO A 181 -20.55 -7.81 -4.64
C PRO A 181 -20.20 -8.92 -3.65
N LEU A 182 -19.98 -10.16 -4.11
CA LEU A 182 -19.60 -11.27 -3.24
C LEU A 182 -18.15 -11.11 -2.72
N ALA A 183 -17.24 -10.57 -3.55
CA ALA A 183 -15.84 -10.33 -3.17
C ALA A 183 -15.63 -9.02 -2.39
N ARG A 184 -16.67 -8.20 -2.17
CA ARG A 184 -16.54 -6.83 -1.64
C ARG A 184 -15.76 -6.74 -0.34
N ASN A 185 -15.94 -7.70 0.58
CA ASN A 185 -15.28 -7.66 1.89
C ASN A 185 -13.76 -7.86 1.77
N GLY A 186 -13.33 -8.75 0.86
CA GLY A 186 -11.90 -8.90 0.56
C GLY A 186 -11.35 -7.70 -0.19
N ILE A 187 -12.12 -7.11 -1.12
CA ILE A 187 -11.71 -5.88 -1.81
C ILE A 187 -11.53 -4.74 -0.80
N TYR A 188 -12.44 -4.56 0.16
CA TYR A 188 -12.30 -3.55 1.22
C TYR A 188 -11.09 -3.81 2.13
N THR A 189 -10.86 -5.07 2.50
CA THR A 189 -9.70 -5.45 3.31
C THR A 189 -8.40 -5.11 2.56
N GLY A 190 -8.30 -5.55 1.30
CA GLY A 190 -7.17 -5.22 0.43
C GLY A 190 -6.98 -3.72 0.23
N MET A 191 -8.07 -2.97 0.06
CA MET A 191 -8.04 -1.51 -0.09
C MET A 191 -7.45 -0.82 1.15
N ILE A 192 -7.89 -1.22 2.35
CA ILE A 192 -7.38 -0.69 3.62
C ILE A 192 -5.90 -1.04 3.80
N MET A 193 -5.51 -2.29 3.51
CA MET A 193 -4.11 -2.72 3.60
C MET A 193 -3.21 -1.97 2.63
N THR A 194 -3.64 -1.81 1.37
CA THR A 194 -2.92 -1.02 0.36
C THR A 194 -2.80 0.43 0.80
N TRP A 195 -3.86 1.03 1.34
CA TRP A 195 -3.81 2.42 1.81
C TRP A 195 -2.85 2.58 2.99
N ALA A 196 -2.96 1.73 4.01
CA ALA A 196 -2.07 1.73 5.17
C ALA A 196 -0.61 1.56 4.74
N ARG A 197 -0.35 0.64 3.81
CA ARG A 197 0.99 0.40 3.26
C ARG A 197 1.53 1.60 2.49
N ALA A 198 0.71 2.26 1.67
CA ALA A 198 1.10 3.44 0.90
C ALA A 198 1.37 4.65 1.80
N LEU A 199 0.53 4.88 2.81
CA LEU A 199 0.65 5.98 3.77
C LEU A 199 1.94 5.85 4.60
N GLY A 200 2.29 4.62 4.98
CA GLY A 200 3.50 4.31 5.75
C GLY A 200 4.77 4.11 4.91
N GLU A 201 4.72 4.28 3.58
CA GLU A 201 5.90 4.06 2.75
C GLU A 201 6.93 5.19 2.92
N PHE A 202 8.19 4.79 3.08
CA PHE A 202 9.32 5.69 3.24
C PHE A 202 10.42 5.40 2.21
N GLY A 203 11.01 4.21 2.22
CA GLY A 203 12.27 3.93 1.53
C GLY A 203 12.20 4.04 0.01
N ALA A 204 11.14 3.51 -0.61
CA ALA A 204 10.94 3.64 -2.05
C ALA A 204 10.62 5.08 -2.45
N THR A 205 9.78 5.75 -1.65
CA THR A 205 9.37 7.14 -1.87
C THR A 205 10.54 8.11 -1.77
N SER A 206 11.36 8.01 -0.73
CA SER A 206 12.50 8.91 -0.50
C SER A 206 13.55 8.80 -1.61
N MET A 207 13.76 7.58 -2.14
CA MET A 207 14.69 7.35 -3.25
C MET A 207 14.18 7.95 -4.57
N VAL A 208 12.88 7.85 -4.86
CA VAL A 208 12.31 8.28 -6.15
C VAL A 208 11.93 9.76 -6.17
N ALA A 209 11.37 10.27 -5.08
CA ALA A 209 10.79 11.61 -5.01
C ALA A 209 11.63 12.61 -4.20
N GLY A 210 12.64 12.12 -3.45
CA GLY A 210 13.44 12.95 -2.56
C GLY A 210 12.63 13.55 -1.41
N CYS A 211 13.20 14.59 -0.79
CA CYS A 211 12.59 15.36 0.29
C CYS A 211 12.56 16.83 -0.09
N ILE A 212 11.60 17.23 -0.93
CA ILE A 212 11.45 18.63 -1.34
C ILE A 212 10.26 19.23 -0.57
N PRO A 213 10.51 20.21 0.32
CA PRO A 213 9.45 20.87 1.09
C PRO A 213 8.33 21.39 0.20
N PHE A 214 7.09 21.23 0.64
CA PHE A 214 5.88 21.64 -0.08
C PHE A 214 5.63 20.98 -1.44
N ARG A 215 6.44 20.01 -1.86
CA ARG A 215 6.31 19.34 -3.17
C ARG A 215 6.29 17.82 -3.08
N THR A 216 7.28 17.22 -2.44
CA THR A 216 7.45 15.76 -2.39
C THR A 216 7.68 15.20 -0.99
N GLU A 217 7.76 16.06 0.01
CA GLU A 217 7.89 15.69 1.40
C GLU A 217 6.59 15.04 1.92
N THR A 218 6.56 13.71 2.03
CA THR A 218 5.50 12.97 2.71
C THR A 218 5.71 12.99 4.23
N MET A 219 4.69 12.63 5.01
CA MET A 219 4.78 12.58 6.48
C MET A 219 5.94 11.72 6.95
N THR A 220 6.12 10.54 6.36
CA THR A 220 7.21 9.60 6.70
C THR A 220 8.59 10.19 6.45
N VAL A 221 8.74 10.93 5.34
CA VAL A 221 9.99 11.61 4.99
C VAL A 221 10.24 12.81 5.89
N ALA A 222 9.21 13.62 6.18
CA ALA A 222 9.30 14.75 7.10
C ALA A 222 9.71 14.31 8.52
N ILE A 223 9.10 13.24 9.04
CA ILE A 223 9.44 12.69 10.37
C ILE A 223 10.91 12.24 10.38
N TYR A 224 11.36 11.53 9.35
CA TYR A 224 12.76 11.11 9.24
C TYR A 224 13.71 12.31 9.18
N GLN A 225 13.39 13.33 8.39
CA GLN A 225 14.22 14.51 8.24
C GLN A 225 14.36 15.28 9.56
N ASN A 226 13.25 15.49 10.28
CA ASN A 226 13.26 16.12 11.61
C ASN A 226 14.01 15.28 12.65
N ALA A 227 13.92 13.95 12.56
CA ALA A 227 14.67 13.07 13.44
C ALA A 227 16.19 13.15 13.20
N MET A 228 16.62 13.28 11.94
CA MET A 228 18.03 13.35 11.56
C MET A 228 18.64 14.75 11.71
N SER A 229 17.83 15.81 11.68
CA SER A 229 18.30 17.18 11.95
C SER A 229 18.63 17.42 13.44
N GLY A 230 18.28 16.48 14.33
CA GLY A 230 18.55 16.58 15.76
C GLY A 230 17.53 17.43 16.53
N GLU A 231 16.40 17.79 15.91
CA GLU A 231 15.32 18.59 16.53
C GLU A 231 14.32 17.74 17.35
N LEU A 232 14.65 16.48 17.65
CA LEU A 232 13.92 15.67 18.63
C LEU A 232 14.42 15.99 20.05
N ALA A 233 14.20 17.23 20.50
CA ALA A 233 14.34 17.68 21.88
C ALA A 233 13.38 18.84 22.15
#